data_AF-A0A6L7JKI9-F1
#
_entry.id   AF-A0A6L7JKI9-F1
#
_cell.length_a   1.000
_cell.length_b   1.000
_cell.length_c   1.000
_cell.angle_alpha   90.00
_cell.angle_beta   90.00
_cell.angle_gamma   90.00
#
_symmetry.space_group_name_H-M   'P 1'
#
loop_
_entity.id
_entity.type
_entity.pdbx_description
1 polymer ?
#
loop_
_entity_poly.entity_id
_entity_poly.type
_entity_poly.pdbx_seq_one_letter_code
_entity_poly.pdbx_strand_id
1 'polypeptide(L)'
;MVWCYQCGADFVDGVLECLECGVATFGAPPQLPENVGTEDEDQLAYELHEWPYERRDALEAELRNRKLQHAWIGPTLIIREHDEAEADEVVDVIN
;
A
#
# COMPACT_ATOMS: atom_id res chain seq x y z
N MET A 1 0.73 -0.45 18.36
CA MET A 1 -0.01 -1.41 17.52
C MET A 1 0.63 -1.44 16.15
N VAL A 2 0.51 -2.57 15.43
CA VAL A 2 0.93 -2.71 14.03
C VAL A 2 -0.21 -3.28 13.18
N TRP A 3 -0.16 -3.07 11.87
CA TRP A 3 -1.27 -3.41 10.96
C TRP A 3 -0.77 -4.11 9.70
N CYS A 4 -1.60 -5.02 9.18
CA CYS A 4 -1.42 -5.60 7.85
C CYS A 4 -2.02 -4.67 6.80
N TYR A 5 -1.25 -4.29 5.78
CA TYR A 5 -1.76 -3.44 4.70
C TYR A 5 -2.78 -4.17 3.80
N GLN A 6 -2.66 -5.49 3.69
CA GLN A 6 -3.40 -6.29 2.72
C GLN A 6 -4.82 -6.64 3.20
N CYS A 7 -4.98 -6.99 4.48
CA CYS A 7 -6.28 -7.38 5.06
C CYS A 7 -6.80 -6.42 6.14
N GLY A 8 -6.00 -5.42 6.55
CA GLY A 8 -6.40 -4.44 7.56
C GLY A 8 -6.38 -4.95 9.01
N ALA A 9 -6.02 -6.22 9.26
CA ALA A 9 -5.93 -6.76 10.60
C ALA A 9 -4.90 -5.99 11.45
N ASP A 10 -5.27 -5.69 12.70
CA ASP A 10 -4.40 -5.09 13.70
C ASP A 10 -3.78 -6.13 14.63
N PHE A 11 -2.59 -5.83 15.11
CA PHE A 11 -1.83 -6.67 16.03
C PHE A 11 -1.17 -5.82 17.11
N VAL A 12 -0.81 -6.48 18.21
CA VAL A 12 0.06 -5.90 19.22
C VAL A 12 1.45 -5.61 18.65
N ASP A 13 2.16 -4.65 19.25
CA ASP A 13 3.52 -4.29 18.81
C ASP A 13 4.49 -5.47 18.83
N GLY A 14 5.40 -5.52 17.86
CA GLY A 14 6.44 -6.54 17.74
C GLY A 14 6.06 -7.77 16.92
N VAL A 15 4.79 -7.90 16.50
CA VAL A 15 4.45 -8.80 15.39
C VAL A 15 5.11 -8.25 14.13
N LEU A 16 5.83 -9.10 13.38
CA LEU A 16 6.56 -8.66 12.17
C LEU A 16 5.78 -8.97 10.90
N GLU A 17 5.03 -10.06 10.88
CA GLU A 17 4.28 -10.55 9.72
C GLU A 17 2.81 -10.85 10.09
N CYS A 18 1.91 -10.60 9.15
CA CYS A 18 0.49 -10.92 9.27
C CYS A 18 0.27 -12.43 9.23
N LEU A 19 -0.46 -12.97 10.21
CA LEU A 19 -0.72 -14.42 10.32
C LEU A 19 -1.63 -14.99 9.22
N GLU A 20 -2.38 -14.15 8.51
CA GLU A 20 -3.25 -14.58 7.42
C GLU A 20 -2.64 -14.34 6.04
N CYS A 21 -2.00 -13.19 5.84
CA CYS A 21 -1.48 -12.78 4.54
C CYS A 21 0.00 -13.11 4.33
N GLY A 22 0.77 -13.32 5.41
CA GLY A 22 2.22 -13.55 5.33
C GLY A 22 3.04 -12.34 4.88
N VAL A 23 2.47 -11.13 4.94
CA VAL A 23 3.14 -9.86 4.58
C VAL A 23 3.60 -9.10 5.81
N ALA A 24 4.51 -8.14 5.64
CA ALA A 24 5.00 -7.32 6.74
C ALA A 24 3.87 -6.52 7.41
N THR A 25 4.05 -6.24 8.70
CA THR A 25 3.18 -5.31 9.45
C THR A 25 3.84 -3.96 9.64
N PHE A 26 3.02 -2.91 9.68
CA PHE A 26 3.49 -1.53 9.73
C PHE A 26 2.92 -0.77 10.91
N GLY A 27 3.59 0.29 11.35
CA GLY A 27 3.20 1.10 12.51
C GLY A 27 2.03 2.05 12.29
N ALA A 28 1.28 1.94 11.18
CA ALA A 28 0.05 2.69 10.95
C ALA A 28 -0.94 1.85 10.13
N PRO A 29 -2.26 1.98 10.38
CA PRO A 29 -3.28 1.26 9.61
C PRO A 29 -3.20 1.59 8.11
N PRO A 30 -3.60 0.67 7.21
CA PRO A 30 -3.78 1.01 5.81
C PRO A 30 -4.83 2.12 5.68
N GLN A 31 -4.64 3.01 4.70
CA GLN A 31 -5.65 4.01 4.38
C GLN A 31 -6.78 3.36 3.58
N LEU A 32 -7.98 3.91 3.74
CA LEU A 32 -9.10 3.58 2.87
C LEU A 32 -9.01 4.41 1.59
N PRO A 33 -9.48 3.89 0.43
CA PRO A 33 -9.42 4.61 -0.85
C PRO A 33 -10.03 6.01 -0.81
N GLU A 34 -11.13 6.21 -0.08
CA GLU A 34 -11.76 7.53 0.07
C GLU A 34 -10.88 8.56 0.81
N ASN A 35 -9.83 8.11 1.48
CA ASN A 35 -8.88 8.97 2.20
C ASN A 35 -7.60 9.22 1.39
N VAL A 36 -7.50 8.80 0.13
CA VAL A 36 -6.37 9.09 -0.75
C VAL A 36 -6.65 10.40 -1.52
N GLY A 37 -5.94 11.47 -1.16
CA GLY A 37 -6.23 12.81 -1.64
C GLY A 37 -7.47 13.43 -1.01
N THR A 38 -8.03 14.42 -1.69
CA THR A 38 -9.26 15.15 -1.35
C THR A 38 -10.35 14.86 -2.38
N GLU A 39 -11.60 15.24 -2.08
CA GLU A 39 -12.75 14.98 -2.99
C GLU A 39 -12.61 15.65 -4.37
N ASP A 40 -11.77 16.69 -4.49
CA ASP A 40 -11.51 17.42 -5.73
C ASP A 40 -10.27 16.91 -6.50
N GLU A 41 -9.54 15.94 -5.95
CA GLU A 41 -8.37 15.32 -6.59
C GLU A 41 -8.75 13.99 -7.25
N ASP A 42 -8.31 13.81 -8.50
CA ASP A 42 -8.47 12.55 -9.21
C ASP A 42 -7.56 11.46 -8.64
N GLN A 43 -8.01 10.20 -8.74
CA GLN A 43 -7.29 9.01 -8.30
C GLN A 43 -6.95 8.11 -9.49
N LEU A 44 -5.81 7.44 -9.42
CA LEU A 44 -5.40 6.39 -10.35
C LEU A 44 -5.31 5.03 -9.66
N ALA A 45 -5.55 3.98 -10.44
CA ALA A 45 -5.53 2.59 -9.99
C ALA A 45 -4.47 1.78 -10.77
N TYR A 46 -3.55 1.16 -10.04
CA TYR A 46 -2.57 0.22 -10.57
C TYR A 46 -3.04 -1.22 -10.30
N GLU A 47 -3.36 -1.96 -11.36
CA GLU A 47 -3.91 -3.31 -11.27
C GLU A 47 -2.82 -4.39 -11.15
N LEU A 48 -2.31 -4.62 -9.94
CA LEU A 48 -1.14 -5.46 -9.68
C LEU A 48 -1.49 -6.93 -9.34
N HIS A 49 -2.56 -7.45 -9.94
CA HIS A 49 -3.05 -8.82 -9.70
C HIS A 49 -2.07 -9.91 -10.19
N GLU A 50 -1.22 -9.59 -11.17
CA GLU A 50 -0.17 -10.49 -11.66
C GLU A 50 1.08 -10.51 -10.76
N TRP A 51 1.20 -9.54 -9.84
CA TRP A 51 2.35 -9.47 -8.95
C TRP A 51 2.23 -10.48 -7.80
N PRO A 52 3.33 -11.14 -7.39
CA PRO A 52 3.32 -11.95 -6.17
C PRO A 52 3.22 -11.05 -4.93
N TYR A 53 2.77 -11.63 -3.80
CA TYR A 53 2.64 -10.91 -2.53
C TYR A 53 3.96 -10.25 -2.09
N GLU A 54 5.08 -10.97 -2.20
CA GLU A 54 6.41 -10.46 -1.85
C GLU A 54 6.76 -9.15 -2.57
N ARG A 55 6.33 -9.03 -3.83
CA ARG A 55 6.57 -7.83 -4.63
C ARG A 55 5.66 -6.68 -4.21
N ARG A 56 4.39 -6.96 -3.90
CA ARG A 56 3.47 -5.96 -3.34
C ARG A 56 3.89 -5.51 -1.93
N ASP A 57 4.49 -6.40 -1.14
CA ASP A 57 5.02 -6.08 0.20
C ASP A 57 6.23 -5.14 0.10
N ALA A 58 7.14 -5.39 -0.84
CA ALA A 58 8.24 -4.48 -1.15
C ALA A 58 7.74 -3.11 -1.65
N LEU A 59 6.71 -3.10 -2.50
CA LEU A 59 6.06 -1.87 -2.96
C LEU A 59 5.44 -1.08 -1.81
N GLU A 60 4.66 -1.73 -0.94
CA GLU A 60 4.08 -1.10 0.26
C GLU A 60 5.14 -0.45 1.15
N ALA A 61 6.24 -1.17 1.41
CA ALA A 61 7.33 -0.66 2.22
C ALA A 61 7.93 0.62 1.63
N GLU A 62 8.14 0.65 0.31
CA GLU A 62 8.71 1.82 -0.37
C GLU A 62 7.72 3.00 -0.47
N LEU A 63 6.43 2.75 -0.73
CA LEU A 63 5.40 3.79 -0.71
C LEU A 63 5.33 4.49 0.66
N ARG A 64 5.40 3.72 1.75
CA ARG A 64 5.46 4.26 3.12
C ARG A 64 6.74 5.01 3.41
N ASN A 65 7.88 4.50 2.94
CA ASN A 65 9.19 5.15 3.09
C ASN A 65 9.19 6.54 2.42
N ARG A 66 8.62 6.64 1.21
CA ARG A 66 8.44 7.91 0.48
C ARG A 66 7.31 8.77 1.01
N LYS A 67 6.46 8.22 1.88
CA LYS A 67 5.25 8.87 2.42
C LYS A 67 4.25 9.27 1.33
N LEU A 68 4.19 8.47 0.26
CA LEU A 68 3.18 8.60 -0.76
C LEU A 68 1.82 8.22 -0.17
N GLN A 69 0.79 9.01 -0.48
CA GLN A 69 -0.56 8.72 -0.04
C GLN A 69 -1.15 7.64 -0.94
N HIS A 70 -1.58 6.53 -0.34
CA HIS A 70 -2.05 5.37 -1.09
C HIS A 70 -3.02 4.52 -0.26
N ALA A 71 -3.80 3.71 -0.97
CA ALA A 71 -4.66 2.68 -0.40
C ALA A 71 -4.59 1.40 -1.24
N TRP A 72 -5.00 0.28 -0.66
CA TRP A 72 -5.08 -1.00 -1.33
C TRP A 72 -6.51 -1.52 -1.37
N ILE A 73 -6.93 -2.05 -2.52
CA ILE A 73 -8.17 -2.80 -2.71
C ILE A 73 -7.79 -4.17 -3.29
N GLY A 74 -7.58 -5.17 -2.43
CA GLY A 74 -7.04 -6.45 -2.87
C GLY A 74 -5.64 -6.25 -3.49
N PRO A 75 -5.40 -6.63 -4.76
CA PRO A 75 -4.13 -6.40 -5.43
C PRO A 75 -4.05 -5.03 -6.14
N THR A 76 -5.07 -4.19 -6.05
CA THR A 76 -5.12 -2.90 -6.75
C THR A 76 -4.62 -1.79 -5.83
N LEU A 77 -3.60 -1.05 -6.27
CA LEU A 77 -3.05 0.11 -5.56
C LEU A 77 -3.75 1.37 -6.06
N ILE A 78 -4.26 2.17 -5.13
CA ILE A 78 -4.91 3.47 -5.40
C ILE A 78 -3.97 4.59 -4.95
N ILE A 79 -3.69 5.54 -5.84
CA ILE A 79 -2.88 6.74 -5.57
C ILE A 79 -3.58 7.99 -6.12
N ARG A 80 -3.11 9.18 -5.70
CA ARG A 80 -3.56 10.45 -6.29
C ARG A 80 -2.97 10.60 -7.69
N GLU A 81 -3.75 10.99 -8.70
CA GLU A 81 -3.24 11.20 -10.06
C GLU A 81 -2.05 12.16 -10.09
N HIS A 82 -2.05 13.18 -9.23
CA HIS A 82 -0.93 14.12 -9.10
C HIS A 82 0.40 13.46 -8.70
N ASP A 83 0.37 12.30 -8.03
CA ASP A 83 1.55 11.57 -7.59
C ASP A 83 1.95 10.45 -8.58
N GLU A 84 1.29 10.34 -9.75
CA GLU A 84 1.52 9.27 -10.74
C GLU A 84 3.00 9.10 -11.07
N ALA A 85 3.71 10.20 -11.35
CA ALA A 85 5.12 10.13 -11.73
C ALA A 85 6.02 9.54 -10.62
N GLU A 86 5.69 9.79 -9.34
CA GLU A 86 6.44 9.21 -8.22
C GLU A 86 6.02 7.76 -7.98
N ALA A 87 4.73 7.45 -8.12
CA ALA A 87 4.22 6.09 -8.04
C ALA A 87 4.82 5.18 -9.13
N ASP A 88 4.90 5.67 -10.37
CA ASP A 88 5.54 4.99 -11.50
C ASP A 88 7.01 4.67 -11.20
N GLU A 89 7.76 5.61 -10.66
CA GLU A 89 9.16 5.38 -10.28
C GLU A 89 9.28 4.25 -9.25
N VAL A 90 8.40 4.22 -8.24
CA VAL A 90 8.41 3.16 -7.24
C VAL A 90 8.02 1.82 -7.86
N VAL A 91 6.98 1.78 -8.67
CA VAL A 91 6.52 0.57 -9.36
C VAL A 91 7.64 0.01 -10.24
N ASP A 92 8.32 0.85 -11.01
CA ASP A 92 9.42 0.45 -11.89
C ASP A 92 10.63 -0.10 -11.12
N VAL A 93 10.96 0.46 -9.96
CA VAL A 93 12.06 -0.03 -9.11
C VAL A 93 11.80 -1.45 -8.59
N ILE A 94 10.53 -1.80 -8.38
CA ILE A 94 10.11 -3.08 -7.77
C ILE A 94 9.81 -4.16 -8.83
N ASN A 95 9.59 -3.78 -10.09
CA ASN A 95 9.18 -4.67 -11.18
C ASN A 95 10.26 -5.67 -11.65
#